data_AF-A0A7C5J417-F1
#
_entry.id   AF-A0A7C5J417-F1
#
_cell.length_a   1.000
_cell.length_b   1.000
_cell.length_c   1.000
_cell.angle_alpha   90.00
_cell.angle_beta   90.00
_cell.angle_gamma   90.00
#
_symmetry.space_group_name_H-M   'P 1'
#
loop_
_entity.id
_entity.type
_entity.pdbx_description
1 polymer ?
#
loop_
_entity_poly.entity_id
_entity_poly.type
_entity_poly.pdbx_seq_one_letter_code
_entity_poly.pdbx_strand_id
1 'polypeptide(L)'
;MAKKSLSKHARDNRANQLNPAHPAYHRSRGVSAELAESLATHVQPALDNHANQLNPNSDAYQASRGMSRRPSSSSNASSAKSE
;
A
#
# COMPACT_ATOMS: atom_id res chain seq x y z
N MET A 1 12.25 -18.77 -0.73
CA MET A 1 11.34 -17.63 -0.97
C MET A 1 12.19 -16.42 -1.36
N ALA A 2 12.26 -16.06 -2.65
CA ALA A 2 13.02 -14.88 -3.07
C ALA A 2 12.35 -13.63 -2.49
N LYS A 3 13.08 -12.86 -1.65
CA LYS A 3 12.59 -11.57 -1.16
C LYS A 3 12.45 -10.65 -2.37
N LYS A 4 11.22 -10.49 -2.86
CA LYS A 4 10.92 -9.59 -3.99
C LYS A 4 11.31 -8.19 -3.54
N SER A 5 12.45 -7.71 -3.99
CA SER A 5 12.91 -6.38 -3.65
C SER A 5 11.98 -5.39 -4.34
N LEU A 6 11.33 -4.52 -3.57
CA LEU A 6 10.54 -3.43 -4.14
C LEU A 6 11.45 -2.55 -4.99
N SER A 7 10.91 -1.91 -6.03
CA SER A 7 11.67 -0.88 -6.76
C SER A 7 11.89 0.34 -5.86
N LYS A 8 12.88 1.19 -6.18
CA LYS A 8 13.09 2.46 -5.46
C LYS A 8 11.81 3.31 -5.45
N HIS A 9 11.15 3.43 -6.60
CA HIS A 9 9.88 4.12 -6.74
C HIS A 9 8.76 3.54 -5.86
N ALA A 10 8.71 2.22 -5.71
CA ALA A 10 7.73 1.56 -4.85
C ALA A 10 7.98 1.85 -3.36
N ARG A 11 9.24 2.03 -2.95
CA ARG A 11 9.61 2.36 -1.56
C ARG A 11 9.43 3.84 -1.22
N ASP A 12 9.80 4.72 -2.15
CA ASP A 12 9.87 6.16 -1.91
C ASP A 12 8.67 6.93 -2.52
N ASN A 13 7.53 6.27 -2.74
CA ASN A 13 6.36 6.93 -3.31
C ASN A 13 5.78 8.02 -2.37
N ARG A 14 5.04 8.98 -2.96
CA ARG A 14 4.46 10.13 -2.24
C ARG A 14 3.62 9.70 -1.04
N ALA A 15 2.86 8.62 -1.16
CA ALA A 15 2.04 8.10 -0.08
C ALA A 15 2.92 7.66 1.12
N ASN A 16 3.97 6.90 0.87
CA ASN A 16 4.93 6.47 1.89
C ASN A 16 5.64 7.66 2.57
N GLN A 17 5.91 8.73 1.83
CA GLN A 17 6.48 9.97 2.38
C GLN A 17 5.50 10.78 3.24
N LEU A 18 4.20 10.54 3.10
CA LEU A 18 3.14 11.18 3.90
C LEU A 18 2.65 10.29 5.05
N ASN A 19 3.18 9.07 5.20
CA ASN A 19 2.76 8.13 6.23
C ASN A 19 3.73 8.13 7.43
N PRO A 20 3.34 8.66 8.61
CA PRO A 20 4.21 8.67 9.80
C PRO A 20 4.59 7.28 10.32
N ALA A 21 3.80 6.25 9.98
CA ALA A 21 4.09 4.85 10.26
C ALA A 21 4.99 4.17 9.20
N HIS A 22 5.53 4.93 8.24
CA HIS A 22 6.44 4.42 7.21
C HIS A 22 7.83 5.09 7.32
N PRO A 23 8.93 4.34 7.19
CA PRO A 23 10.29 4.89 7.35
C PRO A 23 10.61 6.00 6.34
N ALA A 24 10.04 5.95 5.13
CA ALA A 24 10.22 7.00 4.13
C ALA A 24 9.76 8.40 4.59
N TYR A 25 8.76 8.49 5.47
CA TYR A 25 8.33 9.76 6.08
C TYR A 25 9.47 10.35 6.92
N HIS A 26 10.03 9.56 7.84
CA HIS A 26 11.13 10.00 8.71
C HIS A 26 12.40 10.31 7.92
N ARG A 27 12.74 9.48 6.92
CA ARG A 27 13.87 9.73 6.01
C ARG A 27 13.72 11.06 5.26
N SER A 28 12.51 11.41 4.82
CA SER A 28 12.25 12.70 4.15
C SER A 28 12.43 13.90 5.09
N ARG A 29 12.42 13.68 6.41
CA ARG A 29 12.68 14.69 7.45
C ARG A 29 14.14 14.73 7.90
N GLY A 30 15.03 14.00 7.23
CA GLY A 30 16.47 13.96 7.55
C GLY A 30 16.86 12.90 8.57
N VAL A 31 15.95 11.98 8.94
CA VAL A 31 16.27 10.87 9.85
C VAL A 31 17.07 9.78 9.11
N SER A 32 18.05 9.18 9.78
CA SER A 32 18.81 8.05 9.25
C SER A 32 17.92 6.82 9.02
N ALA A 33 18.31 5.91 8.12
CA ALA A 33 17.47 4.75 7.79
C ALA A 33 17.15 3.87 9.00
N GLU A 34 18.15 3.56 9.83
CA GLU A 34 18.00 2.76 11.06
C GLU A 34 17.01 3.38 12.04
N LEU A 35 17.12 4.69 12.27
CA LEU A 35 16.23 5.40 13.20
C LEU A 35 14.83 5.57 12.58
N ALA A 36 14.73 5.75 11.27
CA ALA A 36 13.45 5.85 10.58
C ALA A 36 12.63 4.55 10.67
N GLU A 37 13.29 3.40 10.58
CA GLU A 37 12.66 2.09 10.76
C GLU A 37 12.13 1.92 12.18
N SER A 38 12.93 2.30 13.18
CA SER A 38 12.51 2.33 14.59
C SER A 38 11.34 3.27 14.82
N LEU A 39 11.41 4.53 14.36
CA LEU A 39 10.31 5.47 14.55
C LEU A 39 9.03 5.03 13.85
N ALA A 40 9.13 4.41 12.67
CA ALA A 40 7.99 3.87 11.95
C ALA A 40 7.29 2.74 12.71
N THR A 41 8.01 1.89 13.46
CA THR A 41 7.41 0.80 14.25
C THR A 41 6.72 1.27 15.52
N HIS A 42 7.13 2.43 16.06
CA HIS A 42 6.54 2.99 17.28
C HIS A 42 5.30 3.85 17.01
N VAL A 43 5.06 4.22 15.76
CA VAL A 43 3.84 4.93 15.35
C VAL A 43 2.77 3.90 15.07
N GLN A 44 1.70 3.92 15.87
CA GLN A 44 0.49 3.15 15.57
C GLN A 44 -0.03 3.58 14.19
N PRO A 45 -0.09 2.68 13.19
CA PRO A 45 -0.70 3.02 11.92
C PRO A 45 -2.19 3.24 12.20
N ALA A 46 -2.63 4.50 12.14
CA ALA A 46 -4.05 4.79 12.07
C ALA A 46 -4.58 4.02 10.86
N LEU A 47 -5.50 3.08 11.10
CA LEU A 47 -6.01 2.15 10.09
C LEU A 47 -6.56 2.90 8.85
N ASP A 48 -6.97 4.16 9.04
CA ASP A 48 -7.44 5.08 8.01
C ASP A 48 -6.42 6.17 7.65
N ASN A 49 -5.13 5.85 7.57
CA ASN A 49 -4.18 6.80 7.01
C ASN A 49 -4.51 6.98 5.51
N HIS A 50 -4.92 8.19 5.11
CA HIS A 50 -5.15 8.59 3.72
C HIS A 50 -3.97 8.24 2.80
N ALA A 51 -2.75 8.19 3.34
CA ALA A 51 -1.59 7.68 2.63
C ALA A 51 -1.77 6.25 2.08
N ASN A 52 -2.38 5.34 2.85
CA ASN A 52 -2.61 3.95 2.41
C ASN A 52 -3.55 3.90 1.19
N GLN A 53 -4.57 4.77 1.16
CA GLN A 53 -5.51 4.87 0.04
C GLN A 53 -4.87 5.48 -1.22
N LEU A 54 -3.71 6.14 -1.09
CA LEU A 54 -2.95 6.74 -2.19
C LEU A 54 -1.74 5.90 -2.63
N ASN A 55 -1.41 4.82 -1.90
CA ASN A 55 -0.25 3.99 -2.19
C ASN A 55 -0.62 2.86 -3.18
N PRO A 56 -0.13 2.86 -4.43
CA PRO A 56 -0.48 1.81 -5.41
C PRO A 56 -0.07 0.38 -5.00
N ASN A 57 0.86 0.26 -4.04
CA ASN A 57 1.29 -1.02 -3.48
C ASN A 57 0.50 -1.45 -2.23
N SER A 58 -0.44 -0.63 -1.74
CA SER A 58 -1.29 -0.96 -0.59
C SER A 58 -2.56 -1.68 -1.03
N ASP A 59 -2.98 -2.66 -0.24
CA ASP A 59 -4.25 -3.36 -0.45
C ASP A 59 -5.45 -2.40 -0.37
N ALA A 60 -5.38 -1.35 0.44
CA ALA A 60 -6.43 -0.33 0.56
C ALA A 60 -6.60 0.48 -0.74
N TYR A 61 -5.50 0.79 -1.44
CA TYR A 61 -5.55 1.44 -2.76
C TYR A 61 -6.15 0.50 -3.81
N GLN A 62 -5.75 -0.77 -3.82
CA GLN A 62 -6.28 -1.73 -4.79
C GLN A 62 -7.79 -1.94 -4.58
N ALA A 63 -8.22 -2.09 -3.32
CA ALA A 63 -9.62 -2.18 -2.96
C ALA A 63 -10.42 -0.92 -3.36
N SER A 64 -9.89 0.29 -3.10
CA SER A 64 -10.57 1.55 -3.43
C SER A 64 -10.72 1.77 -4.95
N ARG A 65 -9.83 1.18 -5.75
CA ARG A 65 -9.89 1.25 -7.22
C ARG A 65 -10.72 0.13 -7.85
N GLY A 66 -11.36 -0.71 -7.04
CA GLY A 66 -12.10 -1.88 -7.53
C GLY A 66 -11.20 -3.00 -8.06
N MET A 67 -9.88 -2.88 -7.86
CA MET A 67 -8.92 -3.98 -8.03
C MET A 67 -8.95 -4.87 -6.79
N SER A 68 -10.14 -5.35 -6.38
CA SER A 68 -10.17 -6.57 -5.57
C SER A 68 -9.44 -7.64 -6.38
N ARG A 69 -8.60 -8.45 -5.74
CA ARG A 69 -7.97 -9.63 -6.35
C ARG A 69 -9.08 -10.48 -6.97
N ARG A 70 -9.43 -10.23 -8.24
CA ARG A 70 -10.31 -11.08 -9.01
C ARG A 70 -9.59 -12.43 -8.96
N PRO A 71 -10.16 -13.49 -8.37
CA PRO A 71 -9.66 -14.81 -8.69
C PRO A 71 -9.70 -14.87 -10.22
N SER A 72 -8.55 -15.11 -10.84
CA SER A 72 -8.45 -15.35 -12.27
C SER A 72 -9.21 -16.65 -12.55
N SER A 73 -10.53 -16.56 -12.65
CA SER A 73 -11.36 -17.59 -13.23
C SER A 73 -12.26 -16.88 -14.22
N SER A 74 -11.77 -16.84 -15.44
CA SER A 74 -12.58 -16.70 -16.63
C SER A 74 -13.62 -17.83 -16.64
N SER A 75 -14.85 -17.52 -16.27
CA SER A 75 -15.99 -18.30 -16.71
C SER A 75 -17.19 -17.37 -16.83
N ASN A 76 -17.42 -16.92 -18.06
CA ASN A 76 -18.66 -16.31 -18.50
C ASN A 76 -19.83 -17.21 -18.08
N ALA A 77 -20.71 -16.73 -17.22
CA ALA A 77 -22.02 -17.32 -16.98
C ALA A 77 -23.07 -16.23 -17.21
N SER A 78 -23.46 -16.10 -18.47
CA SER A 78 -24.67 -15.45 -18.93
C SER A 78 -25.90 -16.19 -18.35
N SER A 79 -26.69 -15.50 -17.54
CA SER A 79 -28.06 -15.87 -17.17
C SER A 79 -28.80 -14.56 -16.87
N ALA A 80 -29.44 -13.97 -17.87
CA ALA A 80 -30.82 -14.23 -18.28
C ALA A 80 -31.82 -13.81 -17.18
N LYS A 81 -32.35 -12.61 -17.39
CA LYS A 81 -33.36 -11.91 -16.60
C LYS A 81 -34.72 -12.55 -16.91
N SER A 82 -35.46 -13.01 -15.91
CA SER A 82 -36.87 -13.38 -16.07
C SER A 82 -37.73 -12.37 -15.31
N GLU A 83 -38.80 -11.97 -15.98
CA GLU A 83 -39.81 -10.95 -15.65
C GLU A 83 -40.60 -11.22 -14.36
#